data_AF-A0A226QR18-F1
#
_entry.id   AF-A0A226QR18-F1
#
_cell.length_a   1.000
_cell.length_b   1.000
_cell.length_c   1.000
_cell.angle_alpha   90.00
_cell.angle_beta   90.00
_cell.angle_gamma   90.00
#
_symmetry.space_group_name_H-M   'P 1'
#
loop_
_entity.id
_entity.type
_entity.pdbx_description
1 polymer ?
#
loop_
_entity_poly.entity_id
_entity_poly.type
_entity_poly.pdbx_seq_one_letter_code
_entity_poly.pdbx_strand_id
1 'polypeptide(L)'
;MELIESYLEKAKKVRGVYVLKVRDIEEDVLHEIAVQWSQRLKDGIIDAPLIMIPDYAELDYEKMFTFERAMQILRSKGKVRRRIWSAYTHLFVDQDGIIMKYVDHGCVIPYQIKTNDMEAVDWELYRSEW
;
A
#
# COMPACT_ATOMS: atom_id res chain seq x y z
N MET A 1 29.33 -2.89 -12.60
CA MET A 1 28.96 -2.00 -11.47
C MET A 1 28.16 -0.82 -12.04
N GLU A 2 26.92 -1.02 -12.52
CA GLU A 2 26.10 0.07 -13.11
C GLU A 2 24.59 -0.09 -12.90
N LEU A 3 24.04 -1.31 -12.89
CA LEU A 3 22.59 -1.52 -12.80
C LEU A 3 22.03 -1.27 -11.39
N ILE A 4 22.71 -1.82 -10.37
CA ILE A 4 22.30 -1.74 -8.96
C ILE A 4 22.34 -0.29 -8.46
N GLU A 5 23.37 0.48 -8.81
CA GLU A 5 23.48 1.87 -8.36
C GLU A 5 22.41 2.77 -8.99
N SER A 6 22.13 2.59 -10.28
CA SER A 6 21.02 3.27 -10.97
C SER A 6 19.66 2.94 -10.34
N TYR A 7 19.45 1.68 -9.93
CA TYR A 7 18.23 1.25 -9.26
C TYR A 7 18.09 1.87 -7.87
N LEU A 8 19.20 1.92 -7.11
CA LEU A 8 19.26 2.49 -5.77
C LEU A 8 19.02 4.00 -5.77
N GLU A 9 19.56 4.73 -6.75
CA GLU A 9 19.29 6.17 -6.90
C GLU A 9 17.82 6.49 -7.21
N LYS A 10 17.15 5.63 -7.98
CA LYS A 10 15.70 5.75 -8.20
C LYS A 10 14.90 5.40 -6.95
N ALA A 11 15.35 4.41 -6.18
CA ALA A 11 14.70 3.96 -4.96
C ALA A 11 14.74 5.00 -3.82
N LYS A 12 15.77 5.84 -3.73
CA LYS A 12 15.81 6.92 -2.72
C LYS A 12 14.67 7.93 -2.80
N LYS A 13 13.94 7.99 -3.93
CA LYS A 13 12.92 9.01 -4.19
C LYS A 13 11.49 8.58 -3.83
N VAL A 14 11.26 7.29 -3.51
CA VAL A 14 9.92 6.77 -3.25
C VAL A 14 9.90 6.01 -1.93
N ARG A 15 9.13 6.51 -0.96
CA ARG A 15 8.85 5.79 0.29
C ARG A 15 7.89 4.62 0.02
N GLY A 16 8.26 3.40 0.39
CA GLY A 16 7.42 2.22 0.17
C GLY A 16 8.12 0.90 0.41
N VAL A 17 7.60 -0.16 -0.19
CA VAL A 17 8.23 -1.49 -0.24
C VAL A 17 8.66 -1.72 -1.69
N TYR A 18 9.93 -2.02 -1.89
CA TYR A 18 10.45 -2.35 -3.22
C TYR A 18 10.20 -3.82 -3.52
N VAL A 19 9.80 -4.12 -4.75
CA VAL A 19 9.68 -5.50 -5.22
C VAL A 19 10.60 -5.70 -6.42
N LEU A 20 11.45 -6.72 -6.34
CA LEU A 20 12.26 -7.19 -7.46
C LEU A 20 11.71 -8.53 -7.94
N LYS A 21 11.22 -8.56 -9.20
CA LYS A 21 10.90 -9.80 -9.90
C LYS A 21 12.18 -10.40 -10.46
N VAL A 22 12.40 -11.67 -10.12
CA VAL A 22 13.65 -12.37 -10.39
C VAL A 22 13.38 -13.48 -11.38
N ARG A 23 13.97 -13.36 -12.57
CA ARG A 23 13.93 -14.39 -13.62
C ARG A 23 15.35 -14.83 -13.94
N ASP A 24 15.60 -16.13 -13.95
CA ASP A 24 16.85 -16.72 -14.44
C ASP A 24 18.13 -16.10 -13.79
N ILE A 25 18.06 -15.76 -12.49
CA ILE A 25 19.22 -15.28 -11.71
C ILE A 25 19.73 -16.41 -10.81
N GLU A 26 21.05 -16.59 -10.77
CA GLU A 26 21.70 -17.55 -9.87
C GLU A 26 21.45 -17.19 -8.40
N GLU A 27 21.29 -18.23 -7.56
CA GLU A 27 20.98 -18.07 -6.14
C GLU A 27 22.02 -17.24 -5.39
N ASP A 28 23.30 -17.38 -5.75
CA ASP A 28 24.40 -16.62 -5.13
C ASP A 28 24.31 -15.12 -5.42
N VAL A 29 23.91 -14.74 -6.64
CA VAL A 29 23.71 -13.34 -7.03
C VAL A 29 22.50 -12.75 -6.31
N LEU A 30 21.42 -13.52 -6.17
CA LEU A 30 20.25 -13.13 -5.40
C LEU A 30 20.59 -12.88 -3.93
N HIS A 31 21.35 -13.80 -3.34
CA HIS A 31 21.83 -13.67 -1.98
C HIS A 31 22.68 -12.40 -1.80
N GLU A 32 23.60 -12.14 -2.73
CA GLU A 32 24.44 -10.94 -2.70
C GLU A 32 23.59 -9.65 -2.76
N ILE A 33 22.59 -9.59 -3.64
CA ILE A 33 21.66 -8.45 -3.73
C ILE A 33 20.91 -8.25 -2.40
N ALA A 34 20.42 -9.34 -1.79
CA ALA A 34 19.72 -9.29 -0.52
C ALA A 34 20.60 -8.73 0.61
N VAL A 35 21.84 -9.21 0.69
CA VAL A 35 22.83 -8.80 1.70
C VAL A 35 23.19 -7.34 1.53
N GLN A 36 23.51 -6.90 0.31
CA GLN A 36 23.86 -5.50 0.04
C GLN A 36 22.69 -4.55 0.34
N TRP A 37 21.46 -4.94 0.00
CA TRP A 37 20.27 -4.13 0.31
C TRP A 37 20.06 -4.02 1.82
N SER A 38 20.11 -5.14 2.55
CA SER A 38 19.96 -5.18 4.01
C SER A 38 21.01 -4.30 4.70
N GLN A 39 22.26 -4.33 4.23
CA GLN A 39 23.33 -3.49 4.78
C GLN A 39 23.04 -2.00 4.53
N ARG A 40 22.67 -1.62 3.31
CA ARG A 40 22.34 -0.22 2.98
C ARG A 40 21.11 0.31 3.73
N LEU A 41 20.15 -0.56 4.06
CA LEU A 41 18.99 -0.22 4.90
C LEU A 41 19.43 0.06 6.35
N LYS A 42 20.30 -0.78 6.92
CA LYS A 42 20.86 -0.56 8.26
C LYS A 42 21.70 0.71 8.33
N ASP A 43 22.44 1.01 7.27
CA ASP A 43 23.29 2.20 7.16
C ASP A 43 22.48 3.48 6.86
N GLY A 44 21.15 3.38 6.71
CA GLY A 44 20.26 4.51 6.45
C GLY A 44 20.40 5.14 5.05
N ILE A 45 21.09 4.45 4.12
CA ILE A 45 21.29 4.91 2.74
C ILE A 45 20.02 4.76 1.91
N ILE A 46 19.21 3.76 2.24
CA ILE A 46 17.87 3.52 1.70
C ILE A 46 16.88 3.44 2.86
N ASP A 47 15.63 3.83 2.63
CA ASP A 47 14.59 3.99 3.65
C ASP A 47 13.47 2.95 3.55
N ALA A 48 13.68 1.91 2.75
CA ALA A 48 12.65 0.98 2.35
C ALA A 48 13.18 -0.47 2.19
N PRO A 49 12.42 -1.48 2.65
CA PRO A 49 12.78 -2.88 2.46
C PRO A 49 12.59 -3.33 1.00
N LEU A 50 13.38 -4.31 0.58
CA LEU A 50 13.25 -5.02 -0.70
C LEU A 50 12.64 -6.40 -0.46
N ILE A 51 11.60 -6.72 -1.23
CA ILE A 51 11.03 -8.05 -1.35
C ILE A 51 11.45 -8.60 -2.71
N MET A 52 12.10 -9.77 -2.72
CA MET A 52 12.41 -10.49 -3.95
C MET A 52 11.36 -11.56 -4.15
N ILE A 53 10.80 -11.63 -5.36
CA ILE A 53 9.82 -12.63 -5.75
C ILE A 53 10.26 -13.34 -7.02
N PRO A 54 9.96 -14.63 -7.17
CA PRO A 54 10.13 -15.33 -8.43
C PRO A 54 9.32 -14.66 -9.55
N ASP A 55 9.78 -14.71 -10.79
CA ASP A 55 9.11 -14.09 -11.93
C ASP A 55 7.71 -14.67 -12.23
N TYR A 56 7.55 -15.96 -11.98
CA TYR A 56 6.30 -16.70 -12.06
C TYR A 56 5.33 -16.37 -10.92
N ALA A 57 5.78 -15.69 -9.86
CA ALA A 57 4.89 -15.21 -8.82
C ALA A 57 4.14 -13.97 -9.33
N GLU A 58 2.83 -14.10 -9.47
CA GLU A 58 1.95 -12.95 -9.63
C GLU A 58 1.74 -12.33 -8.24
N LEU A 59 2.24 -11.10 -8.07
CA LEU A 59 1.76 -10.25 -6.99
C LEU A 59 0.52 -9.56 -7.48
N ASP A 60 -0.62 -10.14 -7.15
CA ASP A 60 -1.87 -9.41 -7.19
C ASP A 60 -1.87 -8.43 -6.03
N TYR A 61 -1.52 -7.19 -6.33
CA TYR A 61 -1.95 -6.09 -5.47
C TYR A 61 -3.46 -6.03 -5.62
N GLU A 62 -4.17 -6.67 -4.70
CA GLU A 62 -5.61 -6.52 -4.62
C GLU A 62 -5.90 -5.01 -4.55
N LYS A 63 -6.54 -4.48 -5.60
CA LYS A 63 -6.95 -3.08 -5.63
C LYS A 63 -8.07 -2.82 -4.61
N MET A 64 -8.73 -3.91 -4.23
CA MET A 64 -9.90 -3.97 -3.39
C MET A 64 -9.59 -4.88 -2.20
N PHE A 65 -10.01 -4.49 -1.00
CA PHE A 65 -9.70 -5.18 0.23
C PHE A 65 -10.99 -5.51 0.99
N THR A 66 -10.87 -6.44 1.94
CA THR A 66 -11.93 -6.72 2.92
C THR A 66 -12.21 -5.48 3.78
N PHE A 67 -13.41 -5.41 4.35
CA PHE A 67 -13.76 -4.36 5.30
C PHE A 67 -12.83 -4.32 6.52
N GLU A 68 -12.40 -5.48 7.03
CA GLU A 68 -11.43 -5.55 8.13
C GLU A 68 -10.13 -4.82 7.74
N ARG A 69 -9.61 -5.10 6.55
CA ARG A 69 -8.39 -4.47 6.05
C ARG A 69 -8.59 -2.97 5.81
N ALA A 70 -9.77 -2.56 5.34
CA ALA A 70 -10.14 -1.16 5.21
C ALA A 70 -10.12 -0.42 6.56
N MET A 71 -10.61 -1.05 7.64
CA MET A 71 -10.55 -0.48 8.99
C MET A 71 -9.12 -0.36 9.51
N GLN A 72 -8.25 -1.33 9.21
CA GLN A 72 -6.82 -1.25 9.55
C GLN A 72 -6.14 -0.07 8.84
N ILE A 73 -6.44 0.14 7.56
CA ILE A 73 -5.92 1.28 6.77
C ILE A 73 -6.42 2.61 7.33
N LEU A 74 -7.69 2.71 7.72
CA LEU A 74 -8.23 3.93 8.34
C LEU A 74 -7.51 4.26 9.65
N ARG A 75 -7.27 3.26 10.51
CA ARG A 75 -6.53 3.43 11.78
C ARG A 75 -5.08 3.87 11.57
N SER A 76 -4.47 3.55 10.43
CA SER A 76 -3.13 4.06 10.07
C SER A 76 -3.16 5.44 9.39
N LYS A 77 -4.28 6.16 9.48
CA LYS A 77 -4.54 7.48 8.85
C LYS A 77 -4.59 7.43 7.31
N GLY A 78 -4.77 6.24 6.74
CA GLY A 78 -5.13 6.09 5.34
C GLY A 78 -6.58 6.53 5.08
N LYS A 79 -6.92 6.70 3.81
CA LYS A 79 -8.29 6.96 3.35
C LYS A 79 -8.71 5.82 2.43
N VAL A 80 -9.97 5.39 2.53
CA VAL A 80 -10.52 4.31 1.71
C VAL A 80 -11.82 4.75 1.05
N ARG A 81 -12.20 4.08 -0.02
CA ARG A 81 -13.51 4.26 -0.66
C ARG A 81 -14.10 2.94 -1.09
N ARG A 82 -15.42 2.89 -1.21
CA ARG A 82 -16.16 1.75 -1.75
C ARG A 82 -17.18 2.25 -2.75
N ARG A 83 -17.28 1.60 -3.91
CA ARG A 83 -18.31 1.90 -4.88
C ARG A 83 -19.58 1.15 -4.52
N ILE A 84 -20.62 1.88 -4.12
CA ILE A 84 -21.95 1.32 -3.87
C ILE A 84 -22.86 1.88 -4.96
N TRP A 85 -23.24 1.02 -5.91
CA TRP A 85 -24.05 1.37 -7.07
C TRP A 85 -23.34 2.43 -7.95
N SER A 86 -23.97 3.60 -8.15
CA SER A 86 -23.41 4.72 -8.90
C SER A 86 -22.58 5.69 -8.05
N ALA A 87 -22.51 5.49 -6.72
CA ALA A 87 -21.87 6.44 -5.80
C ALA A 87 -20.66 5.83 -5.08
N TYR A 88 -19.71 6.68 -4.71
CA TYR A 88 -18.59 6.30 -3.86
C TYR A 88 -18.88 6.68 -2.41
N THR A 89 -18.73 5.73 -1.50
CA THR A 89 -18.62 6.01 -0.07
C THR A 89 -17.14 6.19 0.25
N HIS A 90 -16.73 7.41 0.60
CA HIS A 90 -15.36 7.71 1.03
C HIS A 90 -15.29 7.78 2.54
N LEU A 91 -14.30 7.10 3.12
CA LEU A 91 -14.05 7.08 4.56
C LEU A 91 -12.65 7.61 4.88
N PHE A 92 -12.55 8.30 6.01
CA PHE A 92 -11.31 8.78 6.60
C PHE A 92 -11.44 8.89 8.12
N VAL A 93 -10.33 9.13 8.82
CA VAL A 93 -10.33 9.37 10.26
C VAL A 93 -10.09 10.86 10.52
N ASP A 94 -10.88 11.47 11.40
CA ASP A 94 -10.71 12.87 11.80
C ASP A 94 -9.63 13.06 12.88
N GLN A 95 -9.53 14.27 13.42
CA GLN A 95 -8.53 14.60 14.45
C GLN A 95 -8.78 13.89 15.79
N ASP A 96 -10.03 13.52 16.06
CA ASP A 96 -10.46 12.86 17.30
C ASP A 96 -10.44 11.33 17.19
N GLY A 97 -10.05 10.79 16.04
CA GLY A 97 -9.99 9.35 15.80
C GLY A 97 -11.33 8.74 15.36
N ILE A 98 -12.33 9.57 15.02
CA ILE A 98 -13.64 9.12 14.57
C ILE A 98 -13.58 8.81 13.07
N ILE A 99 -14.16 7.68 12.67
CA ILE A 99 -14.31 7.34 11.25
C ILE A 99 -15.44 8.19 10.67
N MET A 100 -15.10 9.03 9.70
CA MET A 100 -16.00 9.93 9.01
C MET A 100 -16.28 9.43 7.59
N LYS A 101 -17.50 9.68 7.13
CA LYS A 101 -17.97 9.44 5.77
C LYS A 101 -18.18 10.77 5.04
N TYR A 102 -17.68 10.86 3.82
CA TYR A 102 -18.07 11.92 2.89
C TYR A 102 -19.41 11.61 2.25
N VAL A 103 -20.29 12.60 2.23
CA VAL A 103 -21.59 12.56 1.56
C VAL A 103 -21.57 13.55 0.40
N ASP A 104 -22.29 13.24 -0.67
CA ASP A 104 -22.49 14.18 -1.78
C ASP A 104 -22.91 15.55 -1.25
N HIS A 105 -22.36 16.63 -1.85
CA HIS A 105 -22.48 18.03 -1.44
C HIS A 105 -21.53 18.54 -0.34
N GLY A 106 -20.46 17.82 -0.02
CA GLY A 106 -19.42 18.35 0.88
C GLY A 106 -19.69 18.14 2.37
N CYS A 107 -20.78 17.47 2.72
CA CYS A 107 -21.07 17.12 4.10
C CYS A 107 -20.21 15.95 4.57
N VAL A 108 -19.69 16.05 5.78
CA VAL A 108 -18.95 14.99 6.46
C VAL A 108 -19.74 14.57 7.69
N ILE A 109 -20.02 13.28 7.82
CA ILE A 109 -20.79 12.73 8.94
C ILE A 109 -20.07 11.53 9.56
N PRO A 110 -20.28 11.21 10.85
CA PRO A 110 -19.78 9.97 11.44
C PRO A 110 -20.27 8.75 10.66
N TYR A 111 -19.35 7.84 10.36
CA TYR A 111 -19.68 6.62 9.63
C TYR A 111 -20.32 5.59 10.56
N GLN A 112 -21.45 5.04 10.14
CA GLN A 112 -22.10 3.92 10.81
C GLN A 112 -21.91 2.65 9.99
N ILE A 113 -21.35 1.62 10.63
CA ILE A 113 -21.11 0.30 10.04
C ILE A 113 -22.46 -0.35 9.73
N LYS A 114 -22.61 -0.86 8.51
CA LYS A 114 -23.78 -1.63 8.09
C LYS A 114 -23.42 -3.11 7.94
N THR A 115 -24.42 -3.98 7.99
CA THR A 115 -24.22 -5.44 7.84
C THR A 115 -23.51 -5.80 6.54
N ASN A 116 -23.89 -5.15 5.42
CA ASN A 116 -23.28 -5.36 4.11
C ASN A 116 -21.84 -4.84 3.98
N ASP A 117 -21.35 -4.11 4.98
CA ASP A 117 -19.95 -3.69 5.03
C ASP A 117 -19.10 -4.83 5.57
N MET A 118 -19.59 -5.63 6.53
CA MET A 118 -18.80 -6.71 7.13
C MET A 118 -18.42 -7.81 6.13
N GLU A 119 -19.24 -8.01 5.10
CA GLU A 119 -19.01 -8.99 4.02
C GLU A 119 -18.33 -8.38 2.79
N ALA A 120 -18.04 -7.07 2.82
CA ALA A 120 -17.49 -6.34 1.68
C ALA A 120 -16.02 -6.70 1.43
N VAL A 121 -15.70 -6.95 0.17
CA VAL A 121 -14.33 -7.21 -0.34
C VAL A 121 -13.93 -6.24 -1.46
N ASP A 122 -14.65 -5.13 -1.56
CA ASP A 122 -14.60 -4.14 -2.64
C ASP A 122 -14.12 -2.75 -2.16
N TRP A 123 -13.31 -2.69 -1.09
CA TRP A 123 -12.76 -1.44 -0.55
C TRP A 123 -11.43 -1.06 -1.18
N GLU A 124 -11.31 0.16 -1.70
CA GLU A 124 -10.09 0.64 -2.37
C GLU A 124 -9.38 1.71 -1.54
N LEU A 125 -8.06 1.85 -1.73
CA LEU A 125 -7.33 3.03 -1.26
C LEU A 125 -7.76 4.28 -2.02
N TYR A 126 -8.01 5.36 -1.28
CA TYR A 126 -8.36 6.66 -1.83
C TYR A 126 -7.21 7.64 -1.60
N ARG A 127 -6.53 8.06 -2.68
CA ARG A 127 -5.56 9.16 -2.65
C ARG A 127 -6.26 10.41 -3.16
N SER A 128 -6.46 11.40 -2.31
CA SER A 128 -6.95 12.70 -2.74
C SER A 128 -6.00 13.78 -2.24
N GLU A 129 -5.65 14.69 -3.15
CA GLU A 129 -4.70 15.80 -2.92
C GLU A 129 -5.36 17.02 -2.24
N TRP A 130 -6.41 16.82 -1.45
CA TRP A 130 -7.08 17.90 -0.69
C TRP A 130 -6.42 18.09 0.67
#